data_AF-A0A844NWN7-F1
#
_entry.id   AF-A0A844NWN7-F1
#
_cell.length_a   1.000
_cell.length_b   1.000
_cell.length_c   1.000
_cell.angle_alpha   90.00
_cell.angle_beta   90.00
_cell.angle_gamma   90.00
#
_symmetry.space_group_name_H-M   'P 1'
#
loop_
_entity.id
_entity.type
_entity.pdbx_description
1 polymer ?
#
loop_
_entity_poly.entity_id
_entity_poly.type
_entity_poly.pdbx_seq_one_letter_code
_entity_poly.pdbx_strand_id
1 'polypeptide(L)' 'MPIKHAIVHLIEKKPDGTPAMLHARDAELGDSQAIENLLADLNESYNAKNKAWGFFQGESGAYPFS' A
#
# COMPACT_ATOMS: atom_id res chain seq x y z
N MET A 1 7.61 17.52 -3.14
CA MET A 1 8.92 17.01 -2.68
C MET A 1 9.31 15.86 -3.60
N PRO A 2 10.50 15.85 -4.20
CA PRO A 2 10.92 14.75 -5.05
C PRO A 2 11.18 13.52 -4.19
N ILE A 3 10.62 12.38 -4.60
CA ILE A 3 11.00 11.08 -4.05
C ILE A 3 12.29 10.66 -4.75
N LYS A 4 13.32 10.37 -3.95
CA LYS A 4 14.67 10.08 -4.46
C LYS A 4 14.93 8.59 -4.68
N HIS A 5 14.25 7.75 -3.91
CA HIS A 5 14.42 6.30 -3.91
C HIS A 5 13.05 5.67 -3.71
N ALA A 6 12.71 4.66 -4.51
CA ALA A 6 11.44 3.94 -4.42
C ALA A 6 11.66 2.44 -4.64
N ILE A 7 11.01 1.62 -3.83
CA ILE A 7 10.92 0.17 -4.00
C ILE A 7 9.44 -0.20 -3.95
N VAL A 8 8.98 -0.97 -4.94
CA VAL A 8 7.61 -1.48 -5.00
C VAL A 8 7.66 -3.00 -4.99
N HIS A 9 6.97 -3.61 -4.02
CA HIS A 9 6.79 -5.05 -3.90
C HIS A 9 5.46 -5.48 -4.50
N LEU A 10 5.41 -6.70 -5.03
CA LEU A 10 4.16 -7.31 -5.47
C LEU A 10 3.64 -8.23 -4.38
N ILE A 11 2.41 -8.00 -3.93
CA ILE A 11 1.70 -8.93 -3.07
C ILE A 11 0.64 -9.62 -3.93
N GLU A 12 0.84 -10.91 -4.18
CA GLU A 12 -0.12 -11.74 -4.90
C GLU A 12 -1.07 -12.38 -3.89
N LYS A 13 -2.36 -12.05 -3.96
CA LYS A 13 -3.40 -12.68 -3.15
C LYS A 13 -4.45 -13.29 -4.07
N LYS A 14 -4.53 -14.62 -4.06
CA LYS A 14 -5.55 -15.37 -4.79
C LYS A 14 -6.88 -15.37 -4.01
N PRO A 15 -8.03 -15.43 -4.71
CA PRO A 15 -9.34 -15.49 -4.06
C PRO A 15 -9.68 -16.89 -3.50
N ASP A 16 -8.81 -17.88 -3.73
CA ASP A 16 -8.98 -19.29 -3.35
C ASP A 16 -8.70 -19.59 -1.87
N GLY A 17 -8.48 -18.56 -1.06
CA GLY A 17 -8.17 -18.68 0.37
C GLY A 17 -6.70 -18.95 0.67
N THR A 18 -5.83 -19.17 -0.33
CA THR A 18 -4.39 -19.33 -0.08
C THR A 18 -3.77 -18.06 0.51
N PRO A 19 -2.78 -18.16 1.42
CA PRO A 19 -2.09 -17.00 1.97
C PRO A 19 -1.52 -16.09 0.87
N ALA A 20 -1.44 -14.79 1.16
CA ALA A 20 -0.82 -13.86 0.22
C ALA A 20 0.68 -14.19 0.06
N MET A 21 1.18 -14.14 -1.16
CA MET A 21 2.59 -14.31 -1.47
C MET A 21 3.24 -12.95 -1.69
N LEU A 22 4.31 -12.67 -0.96
CA LEU A 22 5.14 -11.49 -1.17
C LEU A 22 6.23 -11.82 -2.18
N HIS A 23 6.21 -11.11 -3.29
CA HIS A 23 7.32 -11.04 -4.24
C HIS A 23 8.10 -9.75 -3.93
N ALA A 24 9.08 -9.89 -3.04
CA ALA A 24 9.98 -8.80 -2.70
C ALA A 24 10.81 -8.40 -3.93
N ARG A 25 11.16 -7.12 -4.00
CA ARG A 25 12.00 -6.57 -5.05
C ARG A 25 13.37 -6.32 -4.45
N ASP A 26 14.41 -6.76 -5.14
CA ASP A 26 15.76 -6.77 -4.59
C ASP A 26 16.53 -5.46 -4.83
N ALA A 27 15.96 -4.57 -5.64
CA ALA A 27 16.59 -3.32 -6.03
C ALA A 27 15.56 -2.19 -6.18
N GLU A 28 16.08 -0.96 -6.10
CA GLU A 28 15.31 0.25 -6.35
C GLU A 28 14.71 0.27 -7.76
N LEU A 29 13.64 1.04 -7.89
CA LEU A 29 13.07 1.39 -9.18
C LEU A 29 13.97 2.42 -9.84
N GLY A 30 14.33 2.17 -11.10
CA GLY A 30 15.01 3.15 -11.93
C GLY A 30 14.07 4.29 -12.34
N ASP A 31 14.67 5.38 -12.80
CA ASP A 31 13.94 6.55 -13.27
C ASP A 31 13.07 6.19 -14.48
N SER A 32 11.77 6.47 -14.37
CA SER A 32 10.82 6.30 -15.48
C SER A 32 9.59 7.17 -15.27
N GLN A 33 8.98 7.61 -16.38
CA GLN A 33 7.77 8.42 -16.35
C GLN A 33 6.61 7.72 -15.62
N ALA A 34 6.50 6.40 -15.73
CA ALA A 34 5.47 5.63 -15.06
C ALA A 34 5.58 5.73 -13.52
N ILE A 35 6.80 5.71 -13.00
CA ILE A 35 7.06 5.88 -11.56
C ILE A 35 6.79 7.31 -11.12
N GLU A 36 7.19 8.31 -11.90
CA GLU A 36 6.88 9.70 -11.59
C GLU A 36 5.38 9.95 -11.50
N ASN A 37 4.61 9.45 -12.47
CA ASN A 37 3.16 9.60 -12.49
C ASN A 37 2.51 8.92 -11.27
N LEU A 38 2.90 7.66 -10.99
CA LEU A 38 2.41 6.92 -9.82
C LEU A 38 2.64 7.72 -8.51
N LEU A 39 3.83 8.30 -8.36
CA LEU A 39 4.20 9.05 -7.17
C LEU A 39 3.47 10.39 -7.06
N ALA A 40 3.19 11.04 -8.19
CA ALA A 40 2.38 12.24 -8.24
C ALA A 40 0.94 11.93 -7.80
N ASP A 41 0.32 10.91 -8.41
CA ASP A 41 -1.05 10.48 -8.11
C ASP A 41 -1.21 10.05 -6.65
N LEU A 42 -0.22 9.33 -6.10
CA LEU A 42 -0.19 8.92 -4.70
C LEU A 42 -0.12 10.13 -3.76
N ASN A 43 0.78 11.08 -4.05
CA ASN A 43 0.93 12.28 -3.23
C ASN A 43 -0.33 13.14 -3.26
N GLU A 44 -0.94 13.33 -4.43
CA GLU A 44 -2.19 14.05 -4.57
C GLU A 44 -3.30 13.36 -3.78
N SER A 45 -3.49 12.06 -3.99
CA SER A 45 -4.54 11.26 -3.32
C SER A 45 -4.37 11.23 -1.80
N TYR A 46 -3.14 11.16 -1.31
CA TYR A 46 -2.84 11.17 0.13
C TYR A 46 -3.09 12.54 0.75
N ASN A 47 -2.64 13.63 0.10
CA ASN A 47 -2.78 14.98 0.65
C ASN A 47 -4.16 15.60 0.42
N ALA A 48 -4.96 15.06 -0.49
CA ALA A 48 -6.36 15.48 -0.67
C ALA A 48 -7.28 15.07 0.49
N LYS A 49 -6.85 14.12 1.35
CA LYS A 49 -7.65 13.62 2.47
C LYS A 49 -7.28 14.34 3.78
N ASN A 50 -8.29 14.62 4.59
CA ASN A 50 -8.07 15.05 5.97
C ASN A 50 -7.35 13.95 6.74
N LYS A 51 -6.19 14.30 7.31
CA LYS A 51 -5.37 13.38 8.10
C LYS A 51 -6.02 13.23 9.47
N ALA A 52 -6.65 12.07 9.70
CA ALA A 52 -7.19 11.69 10.99
C ALA A 52 -6.25 10.67 11.65
N TRP A 53 -6.14 10.73 12.97
CA TRP A 53 -5.53 9.64 13.74
C TRP A 53 -6.51 8.48 13.77
N GLY A 54 -6.08 7.29 13.33
CA GLY A 54 -6.89 6.08 13.45
C GLY A 54 -7.05 5.71 14.91
N PHE A 55 -8.28 5.80 15.44
CA PHE A 55 -8.64 5.14 16.68
C PHE A 55 -8.93 3.67 16.35
N PHE A 56 -7.94 2.80 16.58
CA PHE A 56 -8.14 1.37 16.46
C PHE A 56 -8.94 0.91 17.68
N GLN A 57 -10.19 0.50 17.46
CA GLN A 57 -10.96 -0.19 18.49
C GLN A 57 -10.25 -1.52 18.77
N GLY A 58 -10.07 -1.87 20.05
CA GLY A 58 -9.56 -3.19 20.43
C GLY A 58 -10.43 -4.30 19.84
N GLU A 59 -9.89 -5.51 19.67
CA GLU A 59 -10.61 -6.66 19.10
C GLU A 59 -12.05 -6.72 19.64
N SER A 60 -13.02 -6.37 18.80
CA SER A 60 -14.40 -6.70 19.08
C SER A 60 -14.48 -8.21 18.95
N GLY A 61 -14.64 -8.91 20.07
CA GLY A 61 -14.79 -10.37 20.14
C GLY A 61 -16.04 -10.92 19.42
N ALA A 62 -16.68 -10.14 18.55
CA ALA A 62 -17.82 -10.51 17.75
C ALA A 62 -17.41 -10.62 16.26
N TYR A 63 -16.95 -11.81 15.87
CA TYR A 63 -16.83 -12.26 14.48
C TYR A 63 -17.10 -13.77 14.42
N PRO A 64 -17.85 -14.33 13.45
CA PRO A 64 -19.05 -13.80 12.81
C PRO A 64 -20.19 -14.83 12.85
N PHE A 65 -20.60 -15.33 14.02
CA PHE A 65 -21.89 -16.02 14.20
C PHE A 65 -22.33 -15.80 15.65
N SER A 66 -23.15 -14.78 15.88
CA SER A 66 -24.11 -14.77 16.99
C SER A 66 -25.38 -15.46 16.52
#